data_AF-A0A132AL02-F1
#
_entry.id   AF-A0A132AL02-F1
#
_cell.length_a   1.000
_cell.length_b   1.000
_cell.length_c   1.000
_cell.angle_alpha   90.00
_cell.angle_beta   90.00
_cell.angle_gamma   90.00
#
_symmetry.space_group_name_H-M   'P 1'
#
loop_
_entity.id
_entity.type
_entity.pdbx_description
1 polymer ?
#
loop_
_entity_poly.entity_id
_entity_poly.type
_entity_poly.pdbx_seq_one_letter_code
_entity_poly.pdbx_strand_id
1 'polypeptide(L)'
;MARFGSSMISLGDINNDLFNDVAIGAPFEDGFKGSVYIYLGNSLGLSDRFTQIISASDHFTTIDLNSFGYSFAIASDHFLIGAFMSEKVILLRTRRVLKIKAEIETEIDEIDLKQKCHLSPSTSIDDSSSCFDLN
;
A
#
# COMPACT_ATOMS: atom_id res chain seq x y z
N MET A 1 26.91 2.61 -0.28
CA MET A 1 25.93 3.72 -0.21
C MET A 1 24.79 3.40 -1.16
N ALA A 2 23.54 3.51 -0.74
CA ALA A 2 22.37 3.14 -1.54
C ALA A 2 22.10 4.06 -2.75
N ARG A 3 22.65 5.29 -2.73
CA ARG A 3 22.38 6.39 -3.67
C ARG A 3 20.88 6.68 -3.85
N PHE A 4 20.16 6.76 -2.73
CA PHE A 4 18.80 7.29 -2.69
C PHE A 4 18.73 8.66 -3.41
N GLY A 5 17.70 8.86 -4.24
CA GLY A 5 17.56 10.08 -5.03
C GLY A 5 18.32 10.06 -6.36
N SER A 6 18.86 8.91 -6.79
CA SER A 6 19.53 8.80 -8.11
C SER A 6 18.56 8.94 -9.28
N SER A 7 17.28 8.66 -9.04
CA SER A 7 16.19 8.76 -10.00
C SER A 7 14.93 9.20 -9.26
N MET A 8 14.08 9.95 -9.95
CA MET A 8 12.81 10.45 -9.42
C MET A 8 11.81 10.62 -10.56
N ILE A 9 10.54 10.31 -10.31
CA ILE A 9 9.44 10.56 -11.26
C ILE A 9 8.15 10.90 -10.50
N SER A 10 7.32 11.77 -11.08
CA SER A 10 5.94 11.95 -10.61
C SER A 10 5.09 10.79 -11.10
N LEU A 11 4.33 10.18 -10.20
CA LEU A 11 3.42 9.08 -10.49
C LEU A 11 1.99 9.55 -10.80
N GLY A 12 1.72 10.85 -10.69
CA GLY A 12 0.36 11.37 -10.59
C GLY A 12 -0.28 10.98 -9.26
N ASP A 13 -1.60 11.08 -9.17
CA ASP A 13 -2.38 10.69 -7.99
C ASP A 13 -2.70 9.18 -8.04
N ILE A 14 -1.91 8.37 -7.34
CA ILE A 14 -2.02 6.89 -7.38
C ILE A 14 -2.99 6.35 -6.33
N ASN A 15 -3.27 7.13 -5.27
CA ASN A 15 -4.19 6.75 -4.19
C ASN A 15 -5.57 7.45 -4.29
N ASN A 16 -5.77 8.27 -5.31
CA ASN A 16 -6.98 9.01 -5.63
C ASN A 16 -7.40 9.96 -4.49
N ASP A 17 -6.45 10.76 -4.00
CA ASP A 17 -6.64 11.79 -2.95
C ASP A 17 -6.48 13.24 -3.44
N LEU A 18 -6.33 13.44 -4.75
CA LEU A 18 -6.13 14.71 -5.46
C LEU A 18 -4.74 15.32 -5.35
N PHE A 19 -3.76 14.62 -4.77
CA PHE A 19 -2.38 15.07 -4.70
C PHE A 19 -1.46 14.18 -5.54
N ASN A 20 -0.44 14.79 -6.16
CA ASN A 20 0.53 14.03 -6.95
C ASN A 20 1.54 13.32 -6.05
N ASP A 21 1.82 12.07 -6.37
CA ASP A 21 2.76 11.20 -5.69
C ASP A 21 4.08 11.09 -6.44
N VAL A 22 5.11 10.62 -5.74
CA VAL A 22 6.50 10.57 -6.24
C VAL A 22 7.13 9.21 -5.97
N ALA A 23 7.84 8.67 -6.97
CA ALA A 23 8.74 7.54 -6.81
C ALA A 23 10.19 8.03 -6.77
N ILE A 24 11.01 7.47 -5.85
CA ILE A 24 12.43 7.78 -5.70
C ILE A 24 13.23 6.48 -5.69
N GLY A 25 14.29 6.41 -6.51
CA GLY A 25 15.13 5.21 -6.60
C GLY A 25 16.36 5.24 -5.69
N ALA A 26 16.70 4.08 -5.14
CA ALA A 26 17.93 3.80 -4.42
C ALA A 26 18.60 2.54 -5.03
N PRO A 27 19.19 2.66 -6.23
CA PRO A 27 19.60 1.51 -7.04
C PRO A 27 20.68 0.64 -6.41
N PHE A 28 21.41 1.12 -5.40
CA PHE A 28 22.48 0.35 -4.77
C PHE A 28 22.19 -0.04 -3.33
N GLU A 29 20.93 0.07 -2.92
CA GLU A 29 20.44 -0.49 -1.66
C GLU A 29 20.52 -2.03 -1.68
N ASP A 30 20.55 -2.61 -0.49
CA ASP A 30 20.52 -4.07 -0.28
C ASP A 30 21.55 -4.82 -1.15
N GLY A 31 22.82 -4.43 -1.06
CA GLY A 31 23.89 -5.12 -1.78
C GLY A 31 23.78 -5.03 -3.30
N PHE A 32 23.50 -3.83 -3.83
CA PHE A 32 23.29 -3.54 -5.27
C PHE A 32 21.99 -4.05 -5.87
N LYS A 33 21.10 -4.68 -5.09
CA LYS A 33 19.79 -5.11 -5.59
C LYS A 33 18.93 -3.92 -5.99
N GLY A 34 18.83 -2.95 -5.08
CA GLY A 34 18.14 -1.69 -5.29
C GLY A 34 16.67 -1.72 -4.87
N SER A 35 16.14 -0.51 -4.61
CA SER A 35 14.79 -0.29 -4.12
C SER A 35 14.16 0.96 -4.74
N VAL A 36 12.83 1.01 -4.73
CA VAL A 36 12.05 2.20 -5.10
C VAL A 36 11.13 2.58 -3.94
N TYR A 37 11.21 3.84 -3.54
CA TYR A 37 10.44 4.43 -2.45
C TYR A 37 9.28 5.25 -3.01
N ILE A 38 8.09 5.09 -2.45
CA ILE A 38 6.88 5.82 -2.84
C ILE A 38 6.51 6.81 -1.74
N TYR A 39 6.45 8.08 -2.10
CA TYR A 39 6.03 9.18 -1.23
C TYR A 39 4.71 9.73 -1.74
N LEU A 40 3.74 9.82 -0.83
CA LEU A 40 2.43 10.37 -1.15
C LEU A 40 2.41 11.88 -0.99
N GLY A 41 1.68 12.56 -1.88
CA GLY A 41 1.35 13.96 -1.75
C GLY A 41 0.25 14.19 -0.71
N ASN A 42 0.14 15.42 -0.21
CA ASN A 42 -0.98 15.87 0.63
C ASN A 42 -1.13 17.40 0.53
N SER A 43 -2.10 17.95 1.26
CA SER A 43 -2.40 19.39 1.27
C SER A 43 -1.26 20.30 1.75
N LEU A 44 -0.30 19.76 2.49
CA LEU A 44 0.90 20.47 2.97
C LEU A 44 2.12 20.23 2.08
N GLY A 45 2.01 19.42 1.02
CA GLY A 45 3.10 19.06 0.11
C GLY A 45 3.40 17.55 0.13
N LEU A 46 4.65 17.18 -0.16
CA LEU A 46 5.09 15.78 -0.14
C LEU A 46 5.25 15.31 1.31
N SER A 47 4.77 14.10 1.62
CA SER A 47 5.01 13.44 2.90
C SER A 47 6.52 13.34 3.22
N ASP A 48 6.89 13.52 4.49
CA ASP A 48 8.27 13.33 4.96
C ASP A 48 8.66 11.84 5.07
N ARG A 49 7.66 10.96 5.10
CA ARG A 49 7.82 9.50 5.15
C ARG A 49 7.29 8.86 3.88
N PHE A 50 8.03 7.85 3.40
CA PHE A 50 7.53 6.97 2.35
C PHE A 50 6.38 6.12 2.89
N THR A 51 5.41 5.82 2.03
CA THR A 51 4.27 4.95 2.37
C THR A 51 4.50 3.52 1.89
N GLN A 52 5.32 3.33 0.86
CA GLN A 52 5.65 2.01 0.33
C GLN A 52 7.11 1.98 -0.11
N ILE A 53 7.73 0.81 0.07
CA ILE A 53 9.02 0.46 -0.52
C ILE A 53 8.83 -0.78 -1.40
N ILE A 54 9.40 -0.74 -2.60
CA ILE A 54 9.45 -1.85 -3.53
C ILE A 54 10.91 -2.26 -3.62
N SER A 55 11.32 -3.16 -2.73
CA SER A 55 12.68 -3.73 -2.71
C SER A 55 12.77 -4.84 -3.76
N ALA A 56 13.86 -4.87 -4.52
CA ALA A 56 14.06 -5.92 -5.52
C ALA A 56 14.05 -7.33 -4.90
N SER A 57 14.73 -7.49 -3.76
CA SER A 57 14.87 -8.75 -3.05
C SER A 57 13.56 -9.28 -2.46
N ASP A 58 12.67 -8.39 -2.02
CA ASP A 58 11.40 -8.79 -1.39
C ASP A 58 10.33 -9.14 -2.43
N HIS A 59 10.32 -8.42 -3.57
CA HIS A 59 9.22 -8.48 -4.52
C HIS A 59 9.52 -9.32 -5.77
N PHE A 60 10.80 -9.55 -6.10
CA PHE A 60 11.22 -10.26 -7.31
C PHE A 60 12.20 -11.39 -7.01
N THR A 61 11.87 -12.25 -6.03
CA THR A 61 12.73 -13.35 -5.55
C THR A 61 13.13 -14.37 -6.61
N THR A 62 12.36 -14.50 -7.70
CA THR A 62 12.64 -15.42 -8.81
C THR A 62 13.52 -14.81 -9.90
N ILE A 63 13.82 -13.52 -9.82
CA ILE A 63 14.57 -12.77 -10.83
C ILE A 63 15.73 -12.06 -10.16
N ASP A 64 16.96 -12.39 -10.57
CA ASP A 64 18.10 -11.62 -10.08
C ASP A 64 18.11 -10.21 -10.69
N LEU A 65 17.95 -9.21 -9.82
CA LEU A 65 17.91 -7.80 -10.18
C LEU A 65 18.98 -7.05 -9.39
N ASN A 66 19.85 -6.36 -10.11
CA ASN A 66 20.81 -5.40 -9.57
C ASN A 66 20.56 -4.05 -10.22
N SER A 67 20.81 -2.96 -9.50
CA SER A 67 20.51 -1.57 -9.87
C SER A 67 19.02 -1.28 -10.08
N PHE A 68 18.12 -2.05 -9.46
CA PHE A 68 16.68 -1.80 -9.55
C PHE A 68 16.33 -0.41 -9.00
N GLY A 69 15.61 0.38 -9.79
CA GLY A 69 15.34 1.78 -9.45
C GLY A 69 16.34 2.77 -10.04
N TYR A 70 17.21 2.37 -10.96
CA TYR A 70 18.18 3.29 -11.58
C TYR A 70 17.54 4.29 -12.55
N SER A 71 16.48 3.88 -13.25
CA SER A 71 15.73 4.75 -14.18
C SER A 71 14.25 4.44 -14.12
N PHE A 72 13.43 5.44 -14.48
CA PHE A 72 11.99 5.36 -14.43
C PHE A 72 11.37 5.84 -15.75
N ALA A 73 10.24 5.25 -16.10
CA ALA A 73 9.33 5.80 -17.10
C ALA A 73 7.89 5.49 -16.68
N ILE A 74 6.96 6.36 -17.08
CA ILE A 74 5.53 6.17 -16.83
C ILE A 74 4.78 6.30 -18.15
N ALA A 75 3.82 5.39 -18.37
CA ALA A 75 2.94 5.41 -19.53
C ALA A 75 1.55 4.94 -19.13
N SER A 76 0.59 5.86 -19.08
CA SER A 76 -0.78 5.58 -18.62
C SER A 76 -0.79 4.99 -17.19
N ASP A 77 -1.12 3.71 -17.04
CA ASP A 77 -1.21 2.97 -15.78
C ASP A 77 0.02 2.05 -15.54
N HIS A 78 1.07 2.21 -16.37
CA HIS A 78 2.29 1.41 -16.27
C HIS A 78 3.45 2.25 -15.74
N PHE A 79 4.05 1.75 -14.67
CA PHE A 79 5.28 2.26 -14.09
C PHE A 79 6.43 1.31 -14.44
N LEU A 80 7.41 1.81 -15.19
CA LEU A 80 8.57 1.07 -15.67
C LEU A 80 9.80 1.41 -14.82
N ILE A 81 10.52 0.38 -14.36
CA ILE A 81 11.68 0.51 -13.48
C ILE A 81 12.86 -0.21 -14.12
N GLY A 82 13.93 0.53 -14.43
CA GLY A 82 15.15 -0.01 -15.00
C GLY A 82 16.10 -0.57 -13.95
N ALA A 83 16.73 -1.70 -14.28
CA ALA A 83 17.76 -2.41 -13.54
C ALA A 83 18.92 -2.75 -14.49
N PHE A 84 19.70 -1.74 -14.87
CA PHE A 84 20.66 -1.83 -15.99
C PHE A 84 21.77 -2.87 -15.77
N MET A 85 22.24 -3.06 -14.53
CA MET A 85 23.26 -4.06 -14.21
C MET A 85 22.78 -5.50 -14.38
N SER A 86 21.47 -5.70 -14.51
CA SER A 86 20.86 -7.00 -14.83
C SER A 86 20.18 -7.01 -16.19
N GLU A 87 20.37 -5.96 -17.00
CA GLU A 87 19.79 -5.80 -18.35
C GLU A 87 18.26 -5.97 -18.37
N LYS A 88 17.57 -5.53 -17.31
CA LYS A 88 16.13 -5.73 -17.12
C LYS A 88 15.38 -4.43 -16.93
N VAL A 89 14.12 -4.44 -17.35
CA VAL A 89 13.11 -3.43 -17.03
C VAL A 89 11.91 -4.16 -16.45
N ILE A 90 11.46 -3.72 -15.28
CA ILE A 90 10.27 -4.25 -14.62
C ILE A 90 9.10 -3.32 -14.91
N LEU A 91 7.98 -3.89 -15.33
CA LEU A 91 6.71 -3.18 -15.50
C LEU A 91 5.80 -3.48 -14.32
N LEU A 92 5.39 -2.42 -13.62
CA LEU A 92 4.38 -2.46 -12.58
C LEU A 92 3.11 -1.78 -13.09
N ARG A 93 1.96 -2.39 -12.83
CA ARG A 93 0.66 -1.80 -13.15
C ARG A 93 0.07 -1.15 -11.90
N THR A 94 -0.25 0.13 -11.97
CA THR A 94 -0.94 0.83 -10.87
C THR A 94 -2.39 0.33 -10.82
N ARG A 95 -2.78 -0.33 -9.72
CA ARG A 95 -4.17 -0.73 -9.48
C ARG A 95 -4.93 0.45 -8.87
N ARG A 96 -6.17 0.68 -9.30
CA ARG A 96 -7.04 1.68 -8.66
C ARG A 96 -7.33 1.28 -7.22
N VAL A 97 -7.21 2.24 -6.29
CA VAL A 97 -7.55 2.06 -4.87
C VAL A 97 -9.07 2.23 -4.69
N LEU A 98 -9.74 1.26 -4.06
CA LEU A 98 -11.14 1.36 -3.63
C LEU A 98 -11.17 1.84 -2.17
N LYS A 99 -11.85 2.96 -1.90
CA LYS A 99 -12.11 3.44 -0.54
C LYS A 99 -13.40 2.77 -0.03
N ILE A 100 -13.28 1.86 0.94
CA ILE A 100 -14.43 1.22 1.60
C ILE A 100 -14.72 2.00 2.87
N LYS A 101 -15.93 2.58 2.97
CA LYS A 101 -16.43 3.20 4.20
C LYS A 101 -17.33 2.17 4.89
N ALA A 102 -16.94 1.71 6.07
CA ALA A 102 -17.78 0.88 6.93
C ALA A 102 -18.38 1.78 8.01
N GLU A 103 -19.69 1.82 8.09
CA GLU A 103 -20.43 2.45 9.18
C GLU A 103 -21.18 1.34 9.92
N ILE A 104 -21.06 1.33 11.25
CA ILE A 104 -21.81 0.43 12.12
C ILE A 104 -22.74 1.33 12.93
N GLU A 105 -24.03 1.24 12.63
CA GLU A 105 -25.08 1.84 13.46
C GLU A 105 -25.65 0.74 14.34
N THR A 106 -25.70 0.99 15.65
CA THR A 106 -26.30 0.09 16.63
C THR A 106 -27.63 0.67 17.08
N GLU A 107 -28.70 -0.13 17.09
CA GLU A 107 -30.01 0.30 17.60
C GLU A 107 -30.10 0.34 19.14
N ILE A 108 -28.99 0.09 19.84
CA ILE A 108 -28.95 0.01 21.30
C ILE A 108 -28.35 1.31 21.86
N ASP A 109 -29.22 2.19 22.35
CA ASP A 109 -28.80 3.41 23.04
C ASP A 109 -28.31 3.16 24.49
N GLU A 110 -28.73 2.05 25.11
CA GLU A 110 -28.34 1.65 26.47
C GLU A 110 -28.04 0.15 26.58
N ILE A 111 -26.88 -0.20 27.16
CA ILE A 111 -26.49 -1.59 27.42
C ILE A 111 -27.11 -2.05 28.75
N ASP A 112 -28.10 -2.95 28.70
CA ASP A 112 -28.69 -3.56 29.91
C ASP A 112 -27.77 -4.64 30.48
N LEU A 113 -27.10 -4.33 31.60
CA LEU A 113 -26.22 -5.25 32.34
C LEU A 113 -26.95 -6.46 32.96
N LYS A 114 -28.29 -6.50 32.95
CA LYS A 114 -29.09 -7.63 33.44
C LYS A 114 -29.50 -8.60 32.34
N GLN A 115 -29.33 -8.21 31.07
CA GLN A 115 -29.70 -9.04 29.94
C GLN A 115 -28.61 -10.10 29.68
N LYS A 116 -28.88 -11.35 30.07
CA LYS A 116 -28.01 -12.48 29.74
C LYS A 116 -28.26 -12.94 28.31
N CYS A 117 -27.19 -13.18 27.55
CA CYS A 117 -27.30 -13.71 26.20
C CYS A 117 -27.83 -15.14 26.23
N HIS A 118 -29.06 -15.33 25.75
CA HIS A 118 -29.66 -16.63 25.55
C HIS A 118 -29.54 -17.01 24.07
N LEU A 119 -28.50 -17.75 23.70
CA LEU A 119 -28.43 -18.44 22.41
C LEU A 119 -29.50 -19.55 22.41
N SER A 120 -30.63 -19.30 21.76
CA SER A 120 -31.59 -20.37 21.47
C SER A 120 -31.06 -21.24 20.32
N PRO A 121 -31.30 -22.55 20.29
CA PRO A 121 -30.78 -23.45 19.25
C PRO A 121 -31.45 -23.26 17.87
N SER A 122 -32.30 -22.26 17.70
CA SER A 122 -33.11 -22.05 16.51
C SER A 122 -33.08 -20.58 16.10
N THR A 123 -31.93 -20.14 15.62
CA THR A 123 -31.80 -18.83 14.96
C THR A 123 -31.42 -19.09 13.51
N SER A 124 -32.29 -18.63 12.61
CA SER A 124 -32.07 -18.57 11.17
C SER A 124 -30.82 -17.73 10.86
N ILE A 125 -30.18 -18.04 9.73
CA ILE A 125 -28.84 -17.59 9.30
C ILE A 125 -28.70 -16.05 9.08
N ASP A 126 -29.74 -15.25 9.34
CA ASP A 126 -29.78 -13.80 9.07
C ASP A 126 -29.86 -12.89 10.32
N ASP A 127 -29.64 -13.39 11.54
CA ASP A 127 -29.53 -12.52 12.74
C ASP A 127 -28.08 -12.40 13.21
N SER A 128 -27.38 -11.34 12.79
CA SER A 128 -26.07 -10.99 13.34
C SER A 128 -26.22 -10.33 14.71
N SER A 129 -26.53 -11.10 15.75
CA SER A 129 -26.46 -10.62 17.13
C SER A 129 -25.05 -10.85 17.71
N SER A 130 -24.37 -9.75 18.07
CA SER A 130 -23.05 -9.81 18.74
C SER A 130 -23.24 -9.61 20.24
N CYS A 131 -22.92 -10.64 21.02
CA CYS A 131 -22.99 -10.62 22.48
C CYS A 131 -21.57 -10.47 23.06
N PHE A 132 -21.39 -9.51 23.97
CA PHE A 132 -20.13 -9.28 24.68
C PHE A 132 -20.32 -9.59 26.16
N ASP A 133 -19.62 -10.62 26.67
CA ASP A 133 -19.52 -10.87 28.11
C ASP A 133 -18.37 -10.01 28.67
N LEU A 134 -18.68 -9.12 29.61
CA LEU A 134 -17.70 -8.37 30.38
C LEU A 134 -17.35 -9.17 31.65
N ASN A 135 -16.11 -9.68 31.73
CA ASN A 135 -15.53 -10.27 32.95
C ASN A 135 -15.03 -9.19 33.89
#